data_AF-A0A353BH85-F1
#
_entry.id   AF-A0A353BH85-F1
#
_cell.length_a   1.000
_cell.length_b   1.000
_cell.length_c   1.000
_cell.angle_alpha   90.00
_cell.angle_beta   90.00
_cell.angle_gamma   90.00
#
_symmetry.space_group_name_H-M   'P 1'
#
loop_
_entity.id
_entity.type
_entity.pdbx_description
1 polymer ?
#
loop_
_entity_poly.entity_id
_entity_poly.type
_entity_poly.pdbx_seq_one_letter_code
_entity_poly.pdbx_strand_id
1 'polypeptide(L)'
;MTGEILARCGYRCDLCLAWRPNVAKKDRRALLSDGWHKYFGFRIPPERIVCDGCTAPGQPRLVDTACPVRPCVLSRGLDNCGQCCDYVCDKARERLVSRKEIEKRMGAPVLEEDYLLFILPYETKGRFP
;
A
#
# COMPACT_ATOMS: atom_id res chain seq x y z
N MET A 1 -2.21 -17.22 9.54
CA MET A 1 -2.22 -17.05 8.08
C MET A 1 -0.77 -16.98 7.64
N THR A 2 -0.28 -17.96 6.90
CA THR A 2 1.15 -18.16 6.55
C THR A 2 1.46 -17.76 5.10
N GLY A 3 0.76 -16.77 4.55
CA GLY A 3 0.97 -16.29 3.18
C GLY A 3 0.81 -14.77 3.07
N GLU A 4 1.43 -14.18 2.04
CA GLU A 4 1.28 -12.76 1.71
C GLU A 4 -0.18 -12.40 1.41
N ILE A 5 -0.64 -11.24 1.88
CA ILE A 5 -1.97 -10.72 1.50
C ILE A 5 -1.75 -9.50 0.63
N LEU A 6 -1.89 -9.69 -0.67
CA LEU A 6 -1.67 -8.66 -1.66
C LEU A 6 -2.95 -7.88 -1.97
N ALA A 7 -2.80 -6.57 -2.11
CA ALA A 7 -3.75 -5.69 -2.75
C ALA A 7 -3.74 -5.91 -4.27
N ARG A 8 -4.77 -5.39 -4.96
CA ARG A 8 -4.84 -5.38 -6.43
C ARG A 8 -3.63 -4.69 -7.09
N CYS A 9 -3.00 -3.72 -6.42
CA CYS A 9 -1.78 -3.06 -6.88
C CYS A 9 -0.47 -3.77 -6.49
N GLY A 10 -0.53 -4.84 -5.69
CA GLY A 10 0.65 -5.55 -5.17
C GLY A 10 1.14 -5.07 -3.80
N TYR A 11 0.50 -4.07 -3.17
CA TYR A 11 0.80 -3.71 -1.79
C TYR A 11 0.54 -4.88 -0.83
N ARG A 12 1.35 -5.02 0.22
CA ARG A 12 1.23 -6.06 1.25
C ARG A 12 0.32 -5.59 2.37
N CYS A 13 -0.97 -5.89 2.25
CA CYS A 13 -1.99 -5.60 3.28
C CYS A 13 -1.62 -6.22 4.62
N ASP A 14 -1.03 -7.42 4.62
CA ASP A 14 -0.61 -8.12 5.84
C ASP A 14 0.48 -7.36 6.64
N LEU A 15 1.26 -6.51 5.98
CA LEU A 15 2.26 -5.66 6.64
C LEU A 15 1.73 -4.25 6.97
N CYS A 16 0.68 -3.81 6.28
CA CYS A 16 0.15 -2.46 6.38
C CYS A 16 -0.52 -2.19 7.74
N LEU A 17 -0.11 -1.11 8.42
CA LEU A 17 -0.65 -0.73 9.72
C LEU A 17 -2.11 -0.24 9.65
N ALA A 18 -2.61 0.15 8.47
CA ALA A 18 -4.00 0.55 8.27
C ALA A 18 -4.95 -0.64 8.09
N TRP A 19 -4.43 -1.84 7.82
CA TRP A 19 -5.27 -2.99 7.55
C TRP A 19 -6.03 -3.41 8.81
N ARG A 20 -7.35 -3.61 8.73
CA ARG A 20 -8.23 -3.80 9.90
C ARG A 20 -7.73 -4.88 10.87
N PRO A 21 -7.29 -6.08 10.44
CA PRO A 21 -6.71 -7.07 11.34
C PRO A 21 -5.46 -6.58 12.09
N ASN A 22 -4.62 -5.77 11.44
CA ASN A 22 -3.43 -5.19 12.06
C ASN A 22 -3.79 -4.09 13.08
N VAL A 23 -4.78 -3.26 12.77
CA VAL A 23 -5.33 -2.26 13.71
C VAL A 23 -5.94 -2.95 14.93
N ALA A 24 -6.74 -4.00 14.72
CA ALA A 24 -7.36 -4.77 15.80
C ALA A 24 -6.32 -5.49 16.69
N LYS A 25 -5.21 -5.96 16.11
CA LYS A 25 -4.12 -6.58 16.85
C LYS A 25 -3.32 -5.58 17.68
N LYS A 26 -3.00 -4.41 17.10
CA LYS A 26 -2.30 -3.32 17.78
C LYS A 26 -2.57 -2.01 17.05
N ASP A 27 -3.30 -1.10 17.69
CA ASP A 27 -3.57 0.20 17.10
C ASP A 27 -2.28 1.02 16.98
N ARG A 28 -1.86 1.26 15.74
CA ARG A 28 -0.67 2.05 15.37
C ARG A 28 -1.03 3.12 14.35
N ARG A 29 -2.28 3.58 14.32
CA ARG A 29 -2.77 4.52 13.29
C ARG A 29 -2.13 5.89 13.40
N ALA A 30 -1.87 6.40 14.61
CA ALA A 30 -1.13 7.64 14.81
C ALA A 30 0.29 7.55 14.24
N LEU A 31 1.03 6.51 14.62
CA LEU A 31 2.37 6.20 14.09
C LEU A 31 2.38 6.10 12.56
N LEU A 32 1.37 5.43 11.97
CA LEU A 32 1.25 5.34 10.52
C LEU A 32 0.98 6.70 9.86
N SER A 33 0.13 7.55 10.46
CA SER A 33 -0.12 8.91 9.96
C SER A 33 1.17 9.72 9.90
N ASP A 34 2.02 9.62 10.92
CA ASP A 34 3.30 10.30 10.96
C ASP A 34 4.29 9.73 9.95
N GLY A 35 4.37 8.41 9.81
CA GLY A 35 5.17 7.75 8.79
C GLY A 35 4.74 8.14 7.37
N TRP A 36 3.43 8.17 7.09
CA TRP A 36 2.91 8.61 5.80
C TRP A 36 3.24 10.08 5.51
N HIS A 37 3.13 10.95 6.51
CA HIS A 37 3.50 12.34 6.35
C HIS A 37 4.99 12.51 6.08
N LYS A 38 5.85 11.83 6.86
CA LYS A 38 7.31 11.87 6.72
C LYS A 38 7.76 11.37 5.34
N TYR A 39 7.24 10.23 4.90
CA TYR A 39 7.76 9.56 3.71
C TYR A 39 7.02 9.90 2.43
N PHE A 40 5.74 10.24 2.47
CA PHE A 40 4.93 10.49 1.26
C PHE A 40 4.33 11.89 1.21
N GLY A 41 4.51 12.70 2.26
CA GLY A 41 4.09 14.11 2.29
C GLY A 41 2.61 14.35 2.55
N PHE A 42 1.78 13.31 2.65
CA PHE A 42 0.35 13.45 2.93
C PHE A 42 0.02 13.04 4.37
N ARG A 43 -1.06 13.59 4.92
CA ARG A 43 -1.53 13.27 6.28
C ARG A 43 -2.99 12.85 6.26
N ILE A 44 -3.29 11.77 6.96
CA ILE A 44 -4.65 11.29 7.20
C ILE A 44 -4.88 11.26 8.72
N PRO A 45 -5.97 11.83 9.25
CA PRO A 45 -6.29 11.72 10.66
C PRO A 45 -6.36 10.23 11.11
N PRO A 46 -5.73 9.84 12.23
CA PRO A 46 -5.66 8.44 12.66
C PRO A 46 -7.02 7.71 12.72
N GLU A 47 -8.08 8.43 13.05
CA GLU A 47 -9.46 7.92 13.16
C GLU A 47 -9.99 7.46 11.80
N ARG A 48 -9.45 8.01 10.71
CA ARG A 48 -9.79 7.67 9.33
C ARG A 48 -8.91 6.53 8.76
N ILE A 49 -7.80 6.18 9.41
CA ILE A 49 -6.84 5.15 8.95
C ILE A 49 -7.32 3.74 9.33
N VAL A 50 -8.37 3.23 8.66
CA VAL A 50 -8.79 1.82 8.75
C VAL A 50 -9.20 1.36 7.35
N CYS A 51 -8.57 0.29 6.88
CA CYS A 51 -8.78 -0.29 5.56
C CYS A 51 -9.11 -1.79 5.68
N ASP A 52 -10.14 -2.25 4.99
CA ASP A 52 -10.49 -3.68 4.92
C ASP A 52 -9.58 -4.45 3.95
N GLY A 53 -8.86 -3.74 3.09
CA GLY A 53 -8.13 -4.30 1.97
C GLY A 53 -9.00 -4.37 0.72
N CYS A 54 -8.43 -4.03 -0.44
CA CYS A 54 -9.20 -3.93 -1.69
C CYS A 54 -9.63 -5.28 -2.29
N THR A 55 -9.14 -6.39 -1.75
CA THR A 55 -9.55 -7.77 -2.09
C THR A 55 -10.68 -8.29 -1.20
N ALA A 56 -11.04 -7.57 -0.13
CA ALA A 56 -12.16 -7.96 0.71
C ALA A 56 -13.49 -7.94 -0.09
N PRO A 57 -14.40 -8.89 0.20
CA PRO A 57 -15.67 -9.01 -0.51
C PRO A 57 -16.63 -7.83 -0.21
N GLY A 58 -17.63 -7.64 -1.07
CA GLY A 58 -18.67 -6.63 -0.88
C GLY A 58 -18.19 -5.20 -1.08
N GLN A 59 -18.56 -4.31 -0.16
CA GLN A 59 -18.20 -2.89 -0.16
C GLN A 59 -17.17 -2.59 0.95
N PRO A 60 -15.88 -2.90 0.72
CA PRO A 60 -14.86 -2.69 1.75
C PRO A 60 -14.66 -1.20 2.04
N ARG A 61 -14.42 -0.87 3.30
CA ARG A 61 -13.89 0.44 3.70
C ARG A 61 -12.44 0.54 3.22
N LEU A 62 -12.18 1.51 2.35
CA LEU A 62 -10.85 1.73 1.78
C LEU A 62 -10.31 3.11 2.21
N VAL A 63 -9.01 3.18 2.48
CA VAL A 63 -8.33 4.45 2.76
C VAL A 63 -8.05 5.22 1.47
N ASP A 64 -7.60 4.54 0.42
CA ASP A 64 -7.39 5.13 -0.91
C ASP A 64 -8.65 4.95 -1.76
N THR A 65 -9.56 5.92 -1.67
CA THR A 65 -10.85 5.90 -2.39
C THR A 65 -10.73 6.32 -3.86
N ALA A 66 -9.63 7.00 -4.22
CA ALA A 66 -9.36 7.48 -5.58
C ALA A 66 -8.40 6.56 -6.36
N CYS A 67 -8.20 5.32 -5.90
CA CYS A 67 -7.26 4.38 -6.51
C CYS A 67 -7.67 4.01 -7.95
N PRO A 68 -6.86 4.30 -8.99
CA PRO A 68 -7.19 3.92 -10.37
C PRO A 68 -6.95 2.44 -10.65
N VAL A 69 -6.14 1.76 -9.83
CA VAL A 69 -5.74 0.36 -10.04
C VAL A 69 -6.89 -0.59 -9.74
N ARG A 70 -7.62 -0.37 -8.62
CA ARG A 70 -8.70 -1.27 -8.19
C ARG A 70 -9.78 -1.47 -9.28
N PRO A 71 -10.42 -0.41 -9.84
CA PRO A 71 -11.41 -0.61 -10.88
C PRO A 71 -10.82 -1.24 -12.14
N CYS A 72 -9.57 -0.92 -12.51
CA CYS A 72 -8.90 -1.49 -13.67
C CYS A 72 -8.66 -3.00 -13.55
N VAL A 73 -8.24 -3.47 -12.38
CA VAL A 73 -8.01 -4.89 -12.11
C VAL A 73 -9.34 -5.66 -12.09
N LEU A 74 -10.36 -5.09 -11.45
CA LEU A 74 -11.70 -5.67 -11.42
C LEU A 74 -12.33 -5.76 -12.82
N SER A 75 -12.24 -4.70 -13.64
CA SER A 75 -12.81 -4.70 -14.99
C SER A 75 -12.14 -5.68 -15.95
N ARG A 76 -10.89 -6.07 -15.66
CA ARG A 76 -10.12 -7.04 -16.44
C ARG A 76 -10.20 -8.47 -15.89
N GLY A 77 -10.90 -8.68 -14.77
CA GLY A 77 -11.00 -10.01 -14.14
C GLY A 77 -9.66 -10.54 -13.61
N LEU A 78 -8.73 -9.66 -13.25
CA LEU A 78 -7.41 -10.05 -12.73
C LEU A 78 -7.43 -10.07 -11.18
N ASP A 79 -6.53 -10.84 -10.59
CA ASP A 79 -6.29 -10.84 -9.15
C ASP A 79 -5.52 -9.60 -8.71
N ASN A 80 -4.47 -9.25 -9.44
CA ASN A 80 -3.66 -8.06 -9.20
C ASN A 80 -2.89 -7.67 -10.47
N CYS A 81 -2.21 -6.53 -10.42
CA CYS A 81 -1.40 -6.01 -11.53
C CYS A 81 -0.33 -6.98 -12.05
N GLY A 82 0.14 -7.94 -11.24
CA GLY A 82 1.15 -8.91 -11.66
C GLY A 82 0.68 -9.93 -12.70
N GLN A 83 -0.63 -10.02 -12.95
CA GLN A 83 -1.18 -10.81 -14.05
C GLN A 83 -1.42 -9.97 -15.31
N CYS A 84 -1.09 -8.68 -15.30
CA CYS A 84 -1.34 -7.77 -16.42
C CYS A 84 -0.11 -7.66 -17.31
N CYS A 85 -0.24 -8.03 -18.59
CA CYS A 85 0.83 -7.88 -19.59
C CYS A 85 1.25 -6.42 -19.84
N ASP A 86 0.40 -5.44 -19.50
CA ASP A 86 0.68 -4.02 -19.66
C ASP A 86 1.45 -3.44 -18.44
N TYR A 87 1.70 -4.22 -17.38
CA TYR A 87 2.45 -3.74 -16.22
C TYR A 87 3.91 -3.48 -16.61
N VAL A 88 4.51 -2.32 -16.35
CA VAL A 88 4.06 -1.17 -15.56
C VAL A 88 3.35 -0.09 -16.42
N CYS A 89 2.02 -0.01 -16.35
CA CYS A 89 1.20 1.01 -17.03
C CYS A 89 0.95 2.28 -16.18
N ASP A 90 0.38 3.33 -16.78
CA ASP A 90 0.19 4.63 -16.12
C ASP A 90 -0.60 4.56 -14.82
N LYS A 91 -1.67 3.75 -14.77
CA LYS A 91 -2.46 3.54 -13.54
C LYS A 91 -1.64 2.91 -12.42
N ALA A 92 -0.73 2.00 -12.77
CA ALA A 92 0.15 1.34 -11.81
C ALA A 92 1.26 2.30 -11.33
N ARG A 93 1.76 3.19 -12.21
CA ARG A 93 2.78 4.19 -11.87
C ARG A 93 2.32 5.13 -10.75
N GLU A 94 1.03 5.46 -10.70
CA GLU A 94 0.47 6.29 -9.63
C GLU A 94 0.53 5.67 -8.23
N ARG A 95 0.78 4.35 -8.13
CA ARG A 95 0.91 3.60 -6.87
C ARG A 95 2.19 2.77 -6.86
N LEU A 96 3.21 3.22 -7.59
CA LEU A 96 4.53 2.63 -7.55
C LEU A 96 5.31 3.25 -6.39
N VAL A 97 5.84 2.40 -5.51
CA VAL A 97 6.71 2.84 -4.42
C VAL A 97 8.02 2.07 -4.50
N SER A 98 9.12 2.77 -4.21
CA SER A 98 10.46 2.21 -4.08
C SER A 98 11.22 2.92 -2.96
N ARG A 99 11.88 2.16 -2.09
CA ARG A 99 12.79 2.66 -1.06
C ARG A 99 13.84 3.58 -1.67
N LYS A 100 14.46 3.16 -2.78
CA LYS A 100 15.50 3.93 -3.47
C LYS A 100 15.00 5.31 -3.91
N GLU A 101 13.78 5.41 -4.42
CA GLU A 101 13.20 6.69 -4.85
C GLU A 101 12.84 7.57 -3.65
N ILE A 102 12.36 6.97 -2.55
CA ILE A 102 12.10 7.69 -1.29
C ILE A 102 13.41 8.24 -0.71
N GLU A 103 14.46 7.41 -0.60
CA GLU A 103 15.79 7.83 -0.12
C GLU A 103 16.36 8.96 -0.97
N LYS A 104 16.24 8.84 -2.30
CA LYS A 104 16.66 9.91 -3.23
C LYS A 104 15.90 11.22 -2.98
N ARG A 105 14.58 11.18 -2.77
CA ARG A 105 13.77 12.36 -2.47
C ARG A 105 14.12 12.98 -1.10
N MET A 106 14.39 12.13 -0.11
CA MET A 106 14.73 12.56 1.25
C MET A 106 16.18 13.06 1.37
N GLY A 107 17.05 12.70 0.42
CA GLY A 107 18.49 13.02 0.50
C GLY A 107 19.23 12.25 1.60
N ALA A 108 18.62 11.19 2.15
CA ALA A 108 19.16 10.40 3.25
C ALA A 108 18.65 8.94 3.19
N PRO A 109 19.41 7.97 3.72
CA PRO A 109 18.92 6.60 3.87
C PRO A 109 17.69 6.52 4.78
N VAL A 110 16.76 5.61 4.47
CA VAL A 110 15.63 5.31 5.35
C VAL A 110 16.13 4.33 6.42
N LEU A 111 15.85 4.65 7.69
CA LEU A 111 16.11 3.73 8.80
C LEU A 111 15.37 2.41 8.59
N GLU A 112 15.99 1.29 8.94
CA GLU A 112 15.42 -0.02 8.62
C GLU A 112 14.05 -0.25 9.28
N GLU A 113 13.88 0.20 10.52
CA GLU A 113 12.59 0.17 11.22
C GLU A 113 11.49 0.95 10.48
N ASP A 114 11.82 2.12 9.95
CA ASP A 114 10.89 2.97 9.21
C ASP A 114 10.57 2.35 7.85
N TYR A 115 11.56 1.74 7.19
CA TYR A 115 11.36 1.00 5.95
C TYR A 115 10.35 -0.14 6.15
N LEU A 116 10.55 -0.98 7.18
CA LEU A 116 9.67 -2.12 7.46
C LEU A 116 8.22 -1.69 7.75
N LEU A 117 8.03 -0.56 8.43
CA LEU A 117 6.70 -0.09 8.84
C LEU A 117 5.98 0.74 7.79
N PHE A 118 6.71 1.58 7.05
CA PHE A 118 6.11 2.66 6.26
C PHE A 118 6.38 2.55 4.77
N ILE A 119 7.31 1.71 4.32
CA ILE A 119 7.68 1.61 2.90
C ILE A 119 7.47 0.20 2.37
N LEU A 120 7.99 -0.82 3.05
CA LEU A 120 7.87 -2.23 2.66
C LEU A 120 6.42 -2.68 2.37
N PRO A 121 5.38 -2.24 3.13
CA PRO A 121 3.99 -2.58 2.79
C PRO A 121 3.54 -2.06 1.42
N TYR A 122 4.20 -1.05 0.89
CA TYR A 122 3.83 -0.37 -0.36
C TYR A 122 4.85 -0.58 -1.48
N GLU A 123 6.05 -1.10 -1.19
CA GLU A 123 7.09 -1.28 -2.20
C GLU A 123 6.69 -2.35 -3.24
N THR A 124 6.43 -1.89 -4.46
CA THR A 124 5.95 -2.69 -5.59
C THR A 124 6.86 -2.62 -6.81
N LYS A 125 7.79 -1.67 -6.85
CA LYS A 125 8.73 -1.55 -7.98
C LYS A 125 9.59 -2.80 -8.06
N GLY A 126 9.49 -3.53 -9.17
CA GLY A 126 10.20 -4.80 -9.38
C GLY A 126 9.57 -6.02 -8.69
N ARG A 127 8.36 -5.89 -8.12
CA ARG A 127 7.64 -7.02 -7.50
C ARG A 127 7.09 -8.00 -8.54
N PHE A 128 6.56 -7.46 -9.64
CA PHE A 128 6.00 -8.26 -10.72
C PHE A 128 6.97 -8.32 -11.90
N PRO A 129 6.97 -9.42 -12.66
CA PRO A 129 7.82 -9.59 -13.83
C PRO A 129 7.54 -8.57 -14.93
#